data_AF-D2VJB9-F1
#
_entry.id   AF-D2VJB9-F1
#
_cell.length_a   1.000
_cell.length_b   1.000
_cell.length_c   1.000
_cell.angle_alpha   90.00
_cell.angle_beta   90.00
_cell.angle_gamma   90.00
#
_symmetry.space_group_name_H-M   'P 1'
#
loop_
_entity.id
_entity.type
_entity.pdbx_description
1 polymer ?
#
loop_
_entity_poly.entity_id
_entity_poly.type
_entity_poly.pdbx_seq_one_letter_code
_entity_poly.pdbx_strand_id
1 'polypeptide(L)'
;MVVIRDIETYSLCEHHLLPVIGKCHVAYIPNGKVVGLSKIPRLVDVYARRLQIQEELTEQIAQAIVETIQPEGVGVVIEARHLCMEMRGVKTTQSTTITSSLKGQFLKKETRKEFFDIINRNASNRL
;
A
#
# COMPACT_ATOMS: atom_id res chain seq x y z
N MET A 1 -8.24 6.64 -13.12
CA MET A 1 -7.79 6.66 -11.70
C MET A 1 -6.50 7.48 -11.57
N VAL A 2 -6.14 7.93 -10.38
CA VAL A 2 -4.80 8.49 -10.05
C VAL A 2 -4.03 7.41 -9.30
N VAL A 3 -2.78 7.12 -9.69
CA VAL A 3 -1.96 6.07 -9.08
C VAL A 3 -0.62 6.64 -8.62
N ILE A 4 -0.27 6.41 -7.36
CA ILE A 4 1.03 6.67 -6.77
C ILE A 4 1.59 5.31 -6.38
N ARG A 5 2.66 4.87 -7.06
CA ARG A 5 3.27 3.55 -6.89
C ARG A 5 4.69 3.66 -6.40
N ASP A 6 5.21 2.56 -5.85
CA ASP A 6 6.58 2.46 -5.34
C ASP A 6 6.87 3.46 -4.20
N ILE A 7 5.89 3.70 -3.33
CA ILE A 7 6.09 4.50 -2.11
C ILE A 7 6.90 3.64 -1.14
N GLU A 8 8.15 4.00 -0.89
CA GLU A 8 8.98 3.34 0.13
C GLU A 8 8.27 3.35 1.49
N THR A 9 8.14 2.17 2.09
CA THR A 9 7.37 1.99 3.33
C THR A 9 8.20 1.22 4.35
N TYR A 10 8.34 1.80 5.54
CA TYR A 10 9.05 1.21 6.67
C TYR A 10 8.12 1.20 7.88
N SER A 11 8.02 0.05 8.55
CA SER A 11 7.20 -0.14 9.74
C SER A 11 7.90 -1.07 10.73
N LEU A 12 7.31 -1.27 11.91
CA LEU A 12 7.71 -2.31 12.85
C LEU A 12 6.57 -3.32 13.02
N CYS A 13 6.88 -4.61 12.93
CA CYS A 13 5.92 -5.67 13.22
C CYS A 13 5.62 -5.67 14.71
N GLU A 14 4.35 -5.53 15.09
CA GLU A 14 3.97 -5.42 16.50
C GLU A 14 4.32 -6.65 17.35
N HIS A 15 4.35 -7.84 16.74
CA HIS A 15 4.64 -9.09 17.42
C HIS A 15 6.10 -9.22 17.90
N HIS A 16 7.03 -8.58 17.20
CA HIS A 16 8.47 -8.80 17.40
C HIS A 16 9.29 -7.52 17.46
N LEU A 17 8.66 -6.37 17.24
CA LEU A 17 9.32 -5.06 17.17
C LEU A 17 10.48 -5.04 16.16
N LEU A 18 10.35 -5.84 15.10
CA LEU A 18 11.34 -5.96 14.02
C LEU A 18 10.83 -5.27 12.76
N PRO A 19 11.72 -4.75 11.90
CA PRO A 19 11.28 -3.96 10.77
C PRO A 19 10.51 -4.76 9.72
N VAL A 20 9.52 -4.09 9.14
CA VAL A 20 8.80 -4.45 7.93
C VAL A 20 9.19 -3.43 6.88
N ILE A 21 9.74 -3.89 5.76
CA ILE A 21 10.33 -3.02 4.73
C ILE A 21 9.68 -3.37 3.40
N GLY A 22 9.16 -2.38 2.70
CA GLY A 22 8.41 -2.66 1.48
C GLY A 22 8.04 -1.44 0.68
N LYS A 23 7.05 -1.65 -0.19
CA LYS A 23 6.48 -0.62 -1.05
C LYS A 23 4.97 -0.61 -0.90
N CYS A 24 4.42 0.60 -0.82
CA CYS A 24 2.99 0.84 -0.90
C CYS A 24 2.63 1.42 -2.27
N HIS A 25 1.52 0.97 -2.81
CA HIS A 25 0.90 1.45 -4.02
C HIS A 25 -0.51 1.90 -3.69
N VAL A 26 -0.83 3.15 -4.00
CA VAL A 26 -2.13 3.75 -3.71
C VAL A 26 -2.73 4.26 -5.00
N ALA A 27 -3.99 3.90 -5.24
CA ALA A 27 -4.79 4.43 -6.32
C ALA A 27 -6.14 4.92 -5.79
N TYR A 28 -6.68 5.97 -6.40
CA TYR A 28 -8.04 6.42 -6.12
C TYR A 28 -8.70 7.00 -7.37
N ILE A 29 -10.03 7.01 -7.39
CA ILE A 29 -10.84 7.64 -8.45
C ILE A 29 -11.50 8.88 -7.84
N PRO A 30 -11.07 10.10 -8.21
CA PRO A 30 -11.61 11.34 -7.66
C PRO A 30 -13.12 11.45 -7.82
N ASN A 31 -13.78 12.01 -6.82
CA ASN A 31 -15.19 12.43 -6.88
C ASN A 31 -15.26 13.91 -6.47
N GLY A 32 -14.98 14.82 -7.41
CA GLY A 32 -14.93 16.26 -7.15
C GLY A 32 -13.75 16.77 -6.31
N LYS A 33 -13.00 15.89 -5.62
CA LYS A 33 -11.81 16.23 -4.82
C LYS A 33 -10.56 15.48 -5.29
N VAL A 34 -9.45 16.21 -5.43
CA VAL A 34 -8.13 15.67 -5.79
C VAL A 34 -7.16 15.94 -4.64
N VAL A 35 -6.42 14.92 -4.22
CA VAL A 35 -5.39 15.02 -3.19
C VAL A 35 -4.08 15.49 -3.82
N GLY A 36 -3.41 16.45 -3.18
CA GLY A 36 -2.05 16.83 -3.57
C GLY A 36 -1.11 15.63 -3.45
N LEU A 37 -0.36 15.33 -4.52
CA LEU A 37 0.38 14.06 -4.68
C LEU A 37 1.27 13.70 -3.47
N SER A 38 1.95 14.69 -2.89
CA SER A 38 2.84 14.48 -1.74
C SER A 38 2.13 14.08 -0.44
N LYS A 39 0.80 14.25 -0.35
CA LYS A 39 0.02 13.89 0.83
C LYS A 39 -0.22 12.39 0.92
N ILE A 40 -0.24 11.67 -0.19
CA ILE A 40 -0.44 10.21 -0.20
C ILE A 40 0.77 9.49 0.45
N PRO A 41 2.03 9.72 0.04
CA PRO A 41 3.17 9.15 0.77
C PRO A 41 3.22 9.55 2.25
N ARG A 42 2.88 10.81 2.57
CA ARG A 42 2.81 11.26 3.97
C ARG A 42 1.74 10.52 4.78
N LEU A 43 0.59 10.20 4.17
CA LEU A 43 -0.45 9.40 4.79
C LEU A 43 0.04 7.98 5.07
N VAL A 44 0.71 7.35 4.09
CA VAL A 44 1.34 6.03 4.27
C VAL A 44 2.31 6.06 5.46
N ASP A 45 3.19 7.06 5.53
CA ASP A 45 4.15 7.23 6.63
C ASP A 45 3.49 7.37 8.01
N VAL A 46 2.36 8.09 8.11
CA VAL A 46 1.64 8.29 9.38
C VAL A 46 1.13 6.97 9.96
N TYR A 47 0.72 6.02 9.11
CA TYR A 47 0.29 4.70 9.56
C TYR A 47 1.47 3.73 9.69
N ALA A 48 2.43 3.76 8.77
CA ALA A 48 3.57 2.86 8.77
C ALA A 48 4.53 3.11 9.95
N ARG A 49 4.64 4.34 10.46
CA ARG A 49 5.47 4.67 11.63
C ARG A 49 4.81 4.29 12.96
N ARG A 50 4.33 3.05 13.06
CA ARG A 50 3.68 2.45 14.23
C ARG A 50 4.16 1.01 14.39
N LEU A 51 3.75 0.39 15.49
CA LEU A 51 3.69 -1.07 15.56
C LEU A 51 2.49 -1.51 14.73
N GLN A 52 2.69 -2.46 13.81
CA GLN A 52 1.71 -2.79 12.79
C GLN A 52 1.61 -4.29 12.52
N ILE A 53 0.41 -4.65 12.06
CA ILE A 53 0.11 -5.81 11.21
C ILE A 53 -0.05 -5.28 9.77
N GLN A 54 0.53 -5.95 8.77
CA GLN A 54 0.56 -5.42 7.39
C GLN A 54 -0.85 -5.30 6.80
N GLU A 55 -1.72 -6.27 7.11
CA GLU A 55 -3.13 -6.30 6.73
C GLU A 55 -3.86 -5.06 7.26
N GLU A 56 -3.65 -4.71 8.53
CA GLU A 56 -4.26 -3.55 9.16
C GLU A 56 -3.71 -2.24 8.60
N LEU A 57 -2.39 -2.12 8.44
CA LEU A 57 -1.76 -0.97 7.79
C LEU A 57 -2.38 -0.68 6.42
N THR A 58 -2.61 -1.73 5.63
CA THR A 58 -3.20 -1.62 4.29
C THR A 58 -4.63 -1.09 4.34
N GLU A 59 -5.44 -1.61 5.27
CA GLU A 59 -6.83 -1.17 5.47
C GLU A 59 -6.92 0.26 6.01
N GLN A 60 -6.09 0.61 6.99
CA GLN A 60 -6.04 1.94 7.59
C GLN A 60 -5.77 3.03 6.55
N ILE A 61 -4.81 2.80 5.64
CA ILE A 61 -4.50 3.74 4.56
C ILE A 61 -5.69 3.90 3.62
N ALA A 62 -6.33 2.79 3.20
CA ALA A 62 -7.47 2.84 2.30
C ALA A 62 -8.66 3.58 2.93
N GLN A 63 -8.97 3.27 4.18
CA GLN A 63 -10.07 3.85 4.92
C GLN A 63 -9.87 5.35 5.16
N ALA A 64 -8.65 5.78 5.52
CA ALA A 64 -8.34 7.19 5.71
C ALA A 64 -8.59 8.03 4.44
N ILE A 65 -8.27 7.48 3.27
CA ILE A 65 -8.56 8.14 1.98
C ILE A 65 -10.08 8.23 1.77
N VAL A 66 -10.80 7.13 1.99
CA VAL A 66 -12.27 7.10 1.85
C VAL A 66 -12.93 8.16 2.73
N GLU A 67 -12.56 8.22 4.01
CA GLU A 67 -13.13 9.17 4.98
C GLU A 67 -12.79 10.62 4.65
N THR A 68 -11.60 10.89 4.14
CA THR A 68 -11.12 12.26 3.92
C THR A 68 -11.69 12.87 2.63
N ILE A 69 -11.70 12.13 1.52
CA ILE A 69 -12.05 12.69 0.21
C ILE A 69 -13.27 12.07 -0.46
N GLN A 70 -13.85 11.01 0.11
CA GLN A 70 -15.03 10.32 -0.42
C GLN A 70 -14.93 10.02 -1.94
N PRO A 71 -13.83 9.36 -2.38
CA PRO A 71 -13.61 9.06 -3.79
C PRO A 71 -14.61 8.00 -4.27
N GLU A 72 -14.77 7.84 -5.58
CA GLU A 72 -15.59 6.76 -6.13
C GLU A 72 -14.99 5.37 -5.83
N GLY A 73 -13.68 5.31 -5.56
CA GLY A 73 -13.01 4.10 -5.12
C GLY A 73 -11.56 4.35 -4.73
N VAL A 74 -11.01 3.42 -3.96
CA VAL A 74 -9.61 3.40 -3.50
C VAL A 74 -9.06 1.99 -3.66
N GLY A 75 -7.82 1.87 -4.09
CA GLY A 75 -7.05 0.64 -4.06
C GLY A 75 -5.71 0.88 -3.37
N VAL A 76 -5.39 0.09 -2.36
CA VAL A 76 -4.09 0.10 -1.68
C VAL A 76 -3.50 -1.30 -1.79
N VAL A 77 -2.23 -1.40 -2.19
CA VAL A 77 -1.45 -2.64 -2.19
C VAL A 77 -0.14 -2.38 -1.47
N ILE A 78 0.24 -3.27 -0.55
CA ILE A 78 1.55 -3.24 0.09
C ILE A 78 2.24 -4.57 -0.22
N GLU A 79 3.46 -4.49 -0.74
CA GLU A 79 4.37 -5.62 -0.81
C GLU A 79 5.54 -5.35 0.15
N ALA A 80 5.79 -6.25 1.10
CA ALA A 80 6.85 -6.06 2.07
C ALA A 80 7.54 -7.37 2.46
N ARG A 81 8.81 -7.23 2.87
CA ARG A 81 9.58 -8.26 3.56
C ARG A 81 9.56 -8.00 5.07
N HIS A 82 9.61 -9.08 5.83
CA HIS A 82 9.44 -9.06 7.29
C HIS A 82 10.68 -9.62 7.97
N LEU A 83 11.45 -8.77 8.67
CA LEU A 83 12.69 -9.23 9.32
C LEU A 83 12.42 -10.25 10.43
N CYS A 84 11.22 -10.26 11.03
CA CYS A 84 10.82 -11.30 11.97
C CYS A 84 10.78 -12.72 11.35
N MET A 85 10.63 -12.83 10.02
CA MET A 85 10.72 -14.08 9.27
C MET A 85 12.11 -14.30 8.66
N GLU A 86 12.83 -13.24 8.32
CA GLU A 86 14.10 -13.35 7.58
C GLU A 86 15.32 -13.60 8.47
N MET A 87 15.46 -12.85 9.56
CA MET A 87 16.69 -12.88 10.37
C MET A 87 16.60 -13.81 11.59
N ARG A 88 15.39 -14.28 11.92
CA ARG A 88 15.11 -15.17 13.04
C ARG A 88 14.02 -16.18 12.70
N GLY A 89 13.76 -17.11 13.61
CA GLY A 89 12.73 -18.12 13.42
C GLY A 89 12.99 -18.96 12.17
N VAL A 90 12.06 -18.91 11.21
CA VAL A 90 12.08 -19.69 9.96
C VAL A 90 13.16 -19.28 8.96
N LYS A 91 13.71 -18.06 9.06
CA LYS A 91 14.82 -17.54 8.24
C LYS A 91 14.59 -17.59 6.73
N THR A 92 13.38 -17.27 6.27
CA THR A 92 13.02 -17.27 4.84
C THR A 92 13.38 -15.93 4.19
N THR A 93 14.50 -15.86 3.48
CA THR A 93 15.06 -14.59 2.94
C THR A 93 14.54 -14.16 1.58
N GLN A 94 13.72 -15.01 0.92
CA GLN A 94 13.20 -14.77 -0.43
C GLN A 94 11.69 -14.45 -0.45
N SER A 95 11.01 -14.59 0.68
CA SER A 95 9.56 -14.42 0.75
C SER A 95 9.19 -12.95 0.91
N THR A 96 8.23 -12.50 0.11
CA THR A 96 7.52 -11.24 0.31
C THR A 96 6.05 -11.52 0.62
N THR A 97 5.42 -10.60 1.36
CA THR A 97 4.00 -10.64 1.71
C THR A 97 3.30 -9.50 0.99
N ILE A 98 2.22 -9.83 0.29
CA ILE A 98 1.39 -8.86 -0.43
C ILE A 98 0.02 -8.79 0.22
N THR A 99 -0.42 -7.58 0.57
CA THR A 99 -1.75 -7.28 1.10
C THR A 99 -2.43 -6.24 0.22
N SER A 100 -3.76 -6.29 0.14
CA SER A 100 -4.53 -5.29 -0.61
C SER A 100 -5.83 -4.92 0.08
N SER A 101 -6.21 -3.65 0.03
CA SER A 101 -7.54 -3.16 0.40
C SER A 101 -8.15 -2.40 -0.78
N LEU A 102 -9.29 -2.89 -1.25
CA LEU A 102 -10.00 -2.37 -2.42
C LEU A 102 -11.40 -1.92 -2.01
N LYS A 103 -11.78 -0.70 -2.39
CA LYS A 103 -13.05 -0.06 -2.03
C LYS A 103 -13.71 0.57 -3.27
N GLY A 104 -15.04 0.64 -3.27
CA GLY A 104 -15.81 1.31 -4.32
C GLY A 104 -15.57 0.71 -5.71
N GLN A 105 -15.30 1.56 -6.70
CA GLN A 105 -15.07 1.13 -8.09
C GLN A 105 -13.96 0.06 -8.25
N PHE A 106 -12.98 -0.01 -7.35
CA PHE A 106 -11.92 -1.02 -7.39
C PHE A 106 -12.41 -2.45 -7.08
N LEU A 107 -13.67 -2.63 -6.66
CA LEU A 107 -14.30 -3.96 -6.55
C LEU A 107 -14.69 -4.53 -7.92
N LYS A 108 -14.91 -3.67 -8.92
CA LYS A 108 -15.20 -4.07 -10.31
C LYS A 108 -13.97 -4.68 -10.95
N LYS A 109 -14.17 -5.75 -11.73
CA LYS A 109 -13.09 -6.57 -12.29
C LYS A 109 -12.20 -5.76 -13.23
N GLU A 110 -12.79 -4.86 -14.01
CA GLU A 110 -12.13 -4.06 -15.04
C GLU A 110 -11.19 -3.04 -14.39
N THR A 111 -11.70 -2.26 -13.45
CA THR A 111 -10.93 -1.26 -12.68
C THR A 111 -9.84 -1.91 -11.84
N ARG A 112 -10.14 -3.04 -11.18
CA ARG A 112 -9.14 -3.80 -10.41
C ARG A 112 -8.00 -4.28 -11.30
N LYS A 113 -8.33 -4.81 -12.47
CA LYS A 113 -7.34 -5.28 -13.44
C LYS A 113 -6.47 -4.13 -13.93
N GLU A 114 -7.05 -3.01 -14.32
CA GLU A 114 -6.30 -1.82 -14.76
C GLU A 114 -5.31 -1.36 -13.69
N PHE A 115 -5.73 -1.31 -12.41
CA PHE A 115 -4.86 -0.94 -11.30
C PHE A 115 -3.67 -1.90 -11.13
N PHE A 116 -3.94 -3.20 -11.10
CA PHE A 116 -2.89 -4.21 -10.98
C PHE A 116 -1.93 -4.21 -12.17
N ASP A 117 -2.44 -3.99 -13.39
CA ASP A 117 -1.61 -3.85 -14.58
C ASP A 117 -0.68 -2.62 -14.47
N ILE A 118 -1.15 -1.49 -13.90
CA ILE A 118 -0.34 -0.29 -13.70
C ILE A 118 0.78 -0.52 -12.69
N ILE A 119 0.51 -1.14 -11.53
CA ILE A 119 1.52 -1.34 -10.49
C ILE A 119 2.53 -2.43 -10.86
N ASN A 120 2.14 -3.40 -11.69
CA ASN A 120 3.00 -4.47 -12.17
C ASN A 120 3.81 -4.09 -13.42
N ARG A 121 3.61 -2.91 -14.01
CA ARG A 121 4.46 -2.43 -15.12
C ARG A 121 5.89 -2.25 -14.62
N ASN A 122 6.79 -3.09 -15.14
CA ASN A 122 8.23 -2.98 -14.91
C ASN A 122 8.69 -1.54 -15.11
N ALA A 123 9.41 -0.99 -14.12
CA ALA A 123 10.05 0.32 -14.21
C ALA A 123 11.29 0.29 -15.15
N SER A 124 11.21 -0.43 -16.27
CA SER A 124 12.31 -0.63 -17.23
C SER A 124 12.59 0.58 -18.13
N ASN A 125 12.07 1.76 -17.82
CA ASN A 125 12.38 3.02 -18.52
C ASN A 125 12.21 4.18 -17.54
N ARG A 126 13.12 4.32 -16.58
CA ARG A 126 13.36 5.65 -16.00
C ARG A 126 14.17 6.41 -17.05
N LEU A 127 13.51 7.38 -17.70
CA LEU A 127 14.10 8.40 -18.56
C LEU A 127 15.27 9.10 -17.84
#